data_AF-A0A2W2E8U6-F1
#
_entry.id   AF-A0A2W2E8U6-F1
#
_cell.length_a   1.000
_cell.length_b   1.000
_cell.length_c   1.000
_cell.angle_alpha   90.00
_cell.angle_beta   90.00
_cell.angle_gamma   90.00
#
_symmetry.space_group_name_H-M   'P 1'
#
loop_
_entity.id
_entity.type
_entity.pdbx_description
1 polymer ?
#
loop_
_entity_poly.entity_id
_entity_poly.type
_entity_poly.pdbx_seq_one_letter_code
_entity_poly.pdbx_strand_id
1 'polypeptide(L)'
;MRRLLAISLVAALPLSTVTAAHAQAPDDRQQAFAAAAEEFQVPESVLLGVSYLASRWDDHAGQPSSDAGFGPMHLTDAAAFTGSNHHHEGAEDARGDESRPLPVAPPPA
;
A
#
# COMPACT_ATOMS: atom_id res chain seq x y z
N MET A 1 -13.65 6.58 -56.13
CA MET A 1 -12.37 7.07 -55.55
C MET A 1 -12.27 6.54 -54.13
N ARG A 2 -11.17 5.86 -53.79
CA ARG A 2 -11.04 4.87 -52.71
C ARG A 2 -11.09 5.50 -51.31
N ARG A 3 -11.88 4.90 -50.41
CA ARG A 3 -11.92 5.22 -48.98
C ARG A 3 -10.60 4.78 -48.33
N LEU A 4 -9.84 5.71 -47.77
CA LEU A 4 -8.65 5.39 -46.99
C LEU A 4 -9.09 4.97 -45.58
N LEU A 5 -8.90 3.70 -45.28
CA LEU A 5 -9.13 3.08 -43.98
C LEU A 5 -7.97 3.47 -43.05
N ALA A 6 -8.23 4.28 -42.03
CA ALA A 6 -7.26 4.55 -40.97
C ALA A 6 -7.20 3.32 -40.05
N ILE A 7 -6.04 2.66 -40.02
CA ILE A 7 -5.78 1.55 -39.10
C ILE A 7 -5.33 2.16 -37.78
N SER A 8 -6.23 2.20 -36.80
CA SER A 8 -5.88 2.49 -35.41
C SER A 8 -5.04 1.34 -34.86
N LEU A 9 -3.75 1.58 -34.68
CA LEU A 9 -2.85 0.68 -33.96
C LEU A 9 -3.17 0.79 -32.47
N VAL A 10 -4.02 -0.10 -31.96
CA VAL A 10 -4.20 -0.28 -30.51
C VAL A 10 -2.97 -1.02 -30.00
N ALA A 11 -2.07 -0.30 -29.35
CA ALA A 11 -0.98 -0.89 -28.60
C ALA A 11 -1.57 -1.64 -27.40
N ALA A 12 -1.53 -2.97 -27.44
CA ALA A 12 -1.88 -3.82 -26.31
C ALA A 12 -0.76 -3.69 -25.26
N LEU A 13 -0.95 -2.79 -24.30
CA LEU A 13 -0.14 -2.78 -23.08
C LEU A 13 -0.47 -4.05 -22.28
N PRO A 14 0.52 -4.87 -21.87
CA PRO A 14 0.25 -5.96 -20.95
C PRO A 14 -0.25 -5.36 -19.63
N LEU A 15 -1.52 -5.65 -19.29
CA LEU A 15 -2.02 -5.42 -17.95
C LEU A 15 -1.29 -6.40 -17.04
N SER A 16 -0.24 -5.94 -16.37
CA SER A 16 0.33 -6.65 -15.24
C SER A 16 -0.77 -6.76 -14.18
N THR A 17 -1.28 -7.97 -13.98
CA THR A 17 -2.22 -8.27 -12.91
C THR A 17 -1.47 -8.15 -11.58
N VAL A 18 -1.52 -6.97 -10.98
CA VAL A 18 -1.10 -6.78 -9.59
C VAL A 18 -2.12 -7.55 -8.75
N THR A 19 -1.71 -8.69 -8.22
CA THR A 19 -2.40 -9.30 -7.07
C THR A 19 -2.15 -8.35 -5.92
N ALA A 20 -3.04 -7.36 -5.76
CA ALA A 20 -3.16 -6.68 -4.48
C ALA A 20 -3.51 -7.77 -3.47
N ALA A 21 -2.81 -7.81 -2.34
CA ALA A 21 -3.28 -8.54 -1.19
C ALA A 21 -4.66 -7.97 -0.83
N HIS A 22 -5.72 -8.58 -1.37
CA HIS A 22 -7.06 -8.38 -0.86
C HIS A 22 -7.01 -8.99 0.53
N ALA A 23 -6.70 -8.17 1.53
CA ALA A 23 -7.22 -8.43 2.85
C ALA A 23 -8.73 -8.55 2.63
N GLN A 24 -9.24 -9.78 2.67
CA GLN A 24 -10.67 -10.05 2.62
C GLN A 24 -11.27 -9.07 3.61
N ALA A 25 -12.02 -8.08 3.11
CA ALA A 25 -12.73 -7.20 4.02
C ALA A 25 -13.55 -8.14 4.87
N PRO A 26 -13.33 -8.18 6.20
CA PRO A 26 -14.12 -9.05 7.04
C PRO A 26 -15.58 -8.71 6.76
N ASP A 27 -16.41 -9.73 6.55
CA ASP A 27 -17.83 -9.54 6.22
C ASP A 27 -18.52 -8.58 7.22
N ASP A 28 -17.93 -8.42 8.42
CA ASP A 28 -18.15 -7.33 9.35
C ASP A 28 -16.83 -6.77 9.97
N ARG A 29 -16.57 -5.47 9.77
CA ARG A 29 -15.44 -4.72 10.39
C ARG A 29 -15.41 -4.88 11.91
N GLN A 30 -16.57 -4.82 12.56
CA GLN A 30 -16.68 -4.94 14.02
C GLN A 30 -16.14 -6.29 14.49
N GLN A 31 -16.52 -7.38 13.80
CA GLN A 31 -16.07 -8.72 14.15
C GLN A 31 -14.54 -8.88 14.05
N ALA A 32 -13.91 -8.29 13.03
CA ALA A 32 -12.46 -8.33 12.91
C ALA A 32 -11.75 -7.55 14.01
N PHE A 33 -12.26 -6.39 14.40
CA PHE A 33 -11.69 -5.62 15.52
C PHE A 33 -11.91 -6.31 16.86
N ALA A 34 -13.05 -6.99 17.06
CA ALA A 34 -13.29 -7.81 18.24
C ALA A 34 -12.31 -9.01 18.32
N ALA A 35 -12.09 -9.70 17.19
CA ALA A 35 -11.12 -10.79 17.12
C ALA A 35 -9.68 -10.30 17.39
N ALA A 36 -9.29 -9.16 16.81
CA ALA A 36 -7.99 -8.56 17.07
C ALA A 36 -7.83 -8.10 18.53
N ALA A 37 -8.90 -7.60 19.15
CA ALA A 37 -8.90 -7.22 20.56
C ALA A 37 -8.66 -8.44 21.46
N GLU A 38 -9.29 -9.57 21.16
CA GLU A 38 -9.08 -10.84 21.88
C GLU A 38 -7.67 -11.40 21.63
N GLU A 39 -7.14 -11.34 20.41
CA GLU A 39 -5.82 -11.89 20.11
C GLU A 39 -4.69 -11.07 20.74
N PHE A 40 -4.73 -9.75 20.55
CA PHE A 40 -3.64 -8.86 20.92
C PHE A 40 -3.84 -8.18 22.27
N GLN A 41 -4.94 -8.46 22.97
CA GLN A 41 -5.25 -7.94 24.30
C GLN A 41 -5.28 -6.40 24.33
N VAL A 42 -5.69 -5.78 23.22
CA VAL A 42 -5.90 -4.33 23.10
C VAL A 42 -7.40 -4.06 23.15
N PRO A 43 -7.89 -3.06 23.92
CA PRO A 43 -9.31 -2.75 23.93
C PRO A 43 -9.86 -2.44 22.53
N GLU A 44 -10.98 -3.05 22.17
CA GLU A 44 -11.61 -2.91 20.85
C GLU A 44 -11.85 -1.43 20.48
N SER A 45 -12.27 -0.60 21.44
CA SER A 45 -12.50 0.83 21.25
C SER A 45 -11.24 1.60 20.86
N VAL A 46 -10.06 1.17 21.34
CA VAL A 46 -8.78 1.76 20.96
C VAL A 46 -8.46 1.41 19.51
N LEU A 47 -8.61 0.13 19.13
CA LEU A 47 -8.36 -0.30 17.76
C LEU A 47 -9.30 0.40 16.76
N LEU A 48 -10.59 0.48 17.09
CA LEU A 48 -11.58 1.22 16.30
C LEU A 48 -11.25 2.71 16.20
N GLY A 49 -10.84 3.34 17.31
CA GLY A 49 -10.46 4.75 17.35
C GLY A 49 -9.24 5.06 16.48
N VAL A 50 -8.17 4.26 16.58
CA VAL A 50 -6.97 4.41 15.76
C VAL A 50 -7.29 4.17 14.28
N SER A 51 -8.06 3.13 13.97
CA SER A 51 -8.51 2.85 12.61
C SER A 51 -9.30 4.01 11.99
N TYR A 52 -10.19 4.63 12.77
CA TYR A 52 -10.93 5.80 12.32
C TYR A 52 -10.01 7.00 12.05
N LEU A 53 -8.99 7.23 12.89
CA LEU A 53 -8.01 8.29 12.65
C LEU A 53 -7.15 8.03 11.41
N ALA A 54 -6.82 6.76 11.14
CA ALA A 54 -5.97 6.37 10.02
C ALA A 54 -6.65 6.59 8.66
N SER A 55 -7.90 6.15 8.49
CA SER A 55 -8.56 6.20 7.18
C SER A 55 -9.98 6.74 7.18
N ARG A 56 -10.54 7.10 8.35
CA ARG A 56 -11.98 7.37 8.53
C ARG A 56 -12.87 6.19 8.14
N TRP A 57 -12.30 4.98 8.15
CA TRP A 57 -12.90 3.74 7.63
C TRP A 57 -13.25 3.77 6.14
N ASP A 58 -12.64 4.67 5.38
CA ASP A 58 -12.61 4.57 3.93
C ASP A 58 -11.58 3.49 3.56
N ASP A 59 -12.01 2.48 2.81
CA ASP A 59 -11.16 1.39 2.31
C ASP A 59 -10.67 1.63 0.88
N HIS A 60 -10.98 2.81 0.32
CA HIS A 60 -10.68 3.22 -1.04
C HIS A 60 -11.17 2.20 -2.09
N ALA A 61 -12.30 1.54 -1.83
CA ALA A 61 -12.84 0.45 -2.65
C ALA A 61 -11.81 -0.67 -2.91
N GLY A 62 -10.96 -0.94 -1.91
CA GLY A 62 -9.88 -1.92 -1.98
C GLY A 62 -8.67 -1.49 -2.81
N GLN A 63 -8.63 -0.25 -3.32
CA GLN A 63 -7.49 0.31 -4.04
C GLN A 63 -6.47 0.93 -3.07
N PRO A 64 -5.20 1.06 -3.45
CA PRO A 64 -4.24 1.81 -2.65
C PRO A 64 -4.57 3.31 -2.64
N SER A 65 -4.30 3.95 -1.51
CA SER A 65 -4.17 5.41 -1.43
C SER A 65 -2.92 5.92 -2.16
N SER A 66 -2.76 7.25 -2.27
CA SER A 66 -1.57 7.88 -2.86
C SER A 66 -0.25 7.50 -2.15
N ASP A 67 -0.32 7.15 -0.87
CA ASP A 67 0.82 6.70 -0.06
C ASP A 67 0.91 5.15 -0.01
N ALA A 68 0.26 4.46 -0.95
CA ALA A 68 0.23 3.00 -1.07
C ALA A 68 -0.36 2.23 0.15
N GLY A 69 -1.07 2.92 1.05
CA GLY A 69 -1.81 2.31 2.16
C GLY A 69 -3.19 1.78 1.76
N PHE A 70 -3.62 0.68 2.38
CA PHE A 70 -4.86 -0.04 2.13
C PHE A 70 -5.78 -0.13 3.36
N GLY A 71 -7.09 -0.11 3.10
CA GLY A 71 -8.11 -0.49 4.08
C GLY A 71 -8.20 0.42 5.32
N PRO A 72 -8.98 0.00 6.33
CA PRO A 72 -9.29 0.80 7.52
C PRO A 72 -8.09 1.04 8.46
N MET A 73 -6.97 0.37 8.22
CA MET A 73 -5.73 0.53 8.99
C MET A 73 -4.63 1.25 8.20
N HIS A 74 -4.91 1.66 6.95
CA HIS A 74 -3.94 2.28 6.03
C HIS A 74 -2.62 1.47 5.95
N LEU A 75 -2.72 0.14 5.93
CA LEU A 75 -1.55 -0.72 5.91
C LEU A 75 -0.89 -0.65 4.53
N THR A 76 0.39 -0.33 4.49
CA THR A 76 1.17 -0.26 3.25
C THR A 76 1.58 -1.65 2.78
N ASP A 77 1.32 -1.96 1.52
CA ASP A 77 1.92 -3.13 0.87
C ASP A 77 3.37 -2.80 0.49
N ALA A 78 4.33 -3.54 1.07
CA ALA A 78 5.75 -3.35 0.81
C ALA A 78 6.09 -3.49 -0.68
N ALA A 79 5.46 -4.42 -1.41
CA ALA A 79 5.70 -4.57 -2.84
C ALA A 79 5.18 -3.37 -3.63
N ALA A 80 3.97 -2.88 -3.30
CA ALA A 80 3.41 -1.67 -3.92
C ALA A 80 4.22 -0.40 -3.59
N PHE A 81 4.79 -0.32 -2.39
CA PHE A 81 5.59 0.82 -1.92
C PHE A 81 6.98 0.90 -2.56
N THR A 82 7.64 -0.25 -2.82
CA THR A 82 8.97 -0.24 -3.45
C THR A 82 8.98 0.39 -4.85
N GLY A 83 7.88 0.32 -5.60
CA GLY A 83 7.79 0.92 -6.94
C GLY A 83 7.58 2.44 -6.95
N SER A 84 7.19 3.05 -5.82
CA SER A 84 6.87 4.48 -5.70
C SER A 84 7.88 5.26 -4.85
N ASN A 85 8.83 4.58 -4.20
CA ASN A 85 9.72 5.21 -3.22
C ASN A 85 11.13 5.47 -3.79
N HIS A 86 11.40 6.74 -4.16
CA HIS A 86 12.70 7.19 -4.66
C HIS A 86 13.87 7.03 -3.67
N HIS A 87 13.55 6.84 -2.38
CA HIS A 87 14.54 6.63 -1.33
C HIS A 87 15.27 5.27 -1.40
N HIS A 88 14.92 4.37 -2.33
CA HIS A 88 15.62 3.10 -2.52
C HIS A 88 16.71 3.13 -3.61
N GLU A 89 16.64 4.07 -4.57
CA GLU A 89 17.66 4.20 -5.62
C GLU A 89 18.81 5.16 -5.26
N GLY A 90 18.65 6.00 -4.23
CA GLY A 90 19.62 7.02 -3.82
C GLY A 90 20.62 6.58 -2.74
N ALA A 91 21.64 7.41 -2.50
CA ALA A 91 22.54 7.30 -1.33
C ALA A 91 21.98 8.02 -0.08
N GLU A 92 20.76 8.54 -0.19
CA GLU A 92 20.06 9.29 0.86
C GLU A 92 19.55 8.37 1.98
N ASP A 93 19.60 8.86 3.22
CA ASP A 93 19.04 8.14 4.36
C ASP A 93 17.51 8.28 4.34
N ALA A 94 16.80 7.17 4.13
CA ALA A 94 15.33 7.13 4.14
C ALA A 94 14.68 7.62 5.44
N ARG A 95 15.46 7.85 6.51
CA ARG A 95 14.98 8.49 7.75
C ARG A 95 14.82 10.00 7.65
N GLY A 96 15.40 10.65 6.63
CA GLY A 96 15.35 12.10 6.44
C GLY A 96 16.14 12.91 7.47
N ASP A 97 17.07 12.27 8.19
CA ASP A 97 17.96 12.90 9.17
C ASP A 97 19.41 12.84 8.68
N GLU A 98 19.83 13.89 7.97
CA GLU A 98 21.19 14.03 7.42
C GLU A 98 22.29 14.09 8.50
N SER A 99 21.93 14.30 9.77
CA SER A 99 22.90 14.39 10.86
C SER A 99 23.35 13.02 11.38
N ARG A 100 22.60 11.97 11.05
CA ARG A 100 22.87 10.61 11.53
C ARG A 100 23.96 9.94 10.67
N PRO A 101 24.93 9.23 11.28
CA PRO A 101 25.89 8.43 10.54
C PRO A 101 25.21 7.37 9.68
N LEU A 102 25.62 7.28 8.41
CA LEU A 102 25.13 6.24 7.51
C LEU A 102 25.61 4.85 7.99
N PRO A 103 24.75 3.81 7.90
CA PRO A 103 25.18 2.44 8.14
C PRO A 103 26.32 2.06 7.20
N VAL A 104 27.36 1.42 7.72
CA VAL A 104 28.44 0.88 6.89
C VAL A 104 27.88 -0.27 6.07
N ALA A 105 28.04 -0.20 4.74
CA ALA A 105 27.61 -1.28 3.85
C ALA A 105 28.29 -2.61 4.23
N PRO A 106 27.56 -3.73 4.25
CA PRO A 106 28.15 -5.03 4.51
C PRO A 106 29.23 -5.35 3.45
N PRO A 107 30.32 -6.06 3.82
CA PRO A 107 31.36 -6.43 2.87
C PRO A 107 30.77 -7.33 1.77
N PRO A 108 31.29 -7.25 0.53
CA PRO A 108 30.84 -8.14 -0.55
C PRO A 108 31.13 -9.60 -0.19
N ALA A 109 30.18 -10.47 -0.52
CA ALA A 109 30.27 -11.92 -0.32
C ALA A 109 31.31 -12.58 -1.24
#